data_AF-A0AAU1PNW8-F1
#
_entry.id   AF-A0AAU1PNW8-F1
#
_cell.length_a   1.000
_cell.length_b   1.000
_cell.length_c   1.000
_cell.angle_alpha   90.00
_cell.angle_beta   90.00
_cell.angle_gamma   90.00
#
_symmetry.space_group_name_H-M   'P 1'
#
loop_
_entity.id
_entity.type
_entity.pdbx_description
1 polymer ?
#
loop_
_entity_poly.entity_id
_entity_poly.type
_entity_poly.pdbx_seq_one_letter_code
_entity_poly.pdbx_strand_id
1 'polypeptide(L)' 'MLRIDRAALRFLDVPALNAFLAEAGFGVEAQYGDWQRGAIGDASREIITVARRD' A
#
# COMPACT_ATOMS: atom_id res chain seq x y z
N MET A 1 24.48 -17.43 7.33
CA MET A 1 23.63 -17.20 8.52
C MET A 1 22.52 -16.23 8.17
N LEU A 2 21.28 -16.47 8.60
CA LEU A 2 20.20 -15.48 8.50
C LEU A 2 20.36 -14.42 9.61
N ARG A 3 20.10 -13.15 9.29
CA ARG A 3 19.98 -12.07 10.28
C ARG A 3 18.50 -11.84 10.56
N ILE A 4 18.13 -11.78 11.85
CA ILE A 4 16.78 -11.42 12.29
C ILE A 4 16.83 -10.00 12.84
N ASP A 5 16.14 -9.06 12.20
CA ASP A 5 15.97 -7.70 12.69
C ASP A 5 14.63 -7.55 13.43
N ARG A 6 14.62 -6.75 14.50
CA ARG A 6 13.40 -6.41 15.26
C ARG A 6 13.13 -4.92 15.09
N ALA A 7 12.02 -4.60 14.44
CA ALA A 7 11.54 -3.23 14.27
C ALA A 7 10.00 -3.21 14.34
N ALA A 8 9.44 -2.05 14.72
CA ALA A 8 8.01 -1.81 14.63
C ALA A 8 7.68 -1.27 13.24
N LEU A 9 6.79 -1.94 12.52
CA LEU A 9 6.24 -1.46 11.26
C LEU A 9 4.90 -0.76 11.52
N ARG A 10 4.65 0.34 10.81
CA ARG A 10 3.37 1.05 10.82
C ARG A 10 2.74 0.90 9.45
N PHE A 11 1.57 0.30 9.39
CA PHE A 11 0.81 0.14 8.16
C PHE A 11 -0.29 1.19 8.11
N LEU A 12 -0.47 1.79 6.94
CA LEU A 12 -1.58 2.69 6.64
C LEU A 12 -2.74 1.88 6.08
N ASP A 13 -3.96 2.31 6.36
CA ASP A 13 -5.14 1.85 5.62
C ASP A 13 -5.21 2.54 4.25
N VAL A 14 -6.16 2.10 3.41
CA VAL A 14 -6.31 2.64 2.05
C VAL A 14 -6.53 4.16 2.06
N PRO A 15 -7.45 4.73 2.89
CA PRO A 15 -7.64 6.18 2.93
C PRO A 15 -6.38 6.95 3.33
N ALA A 16 -5.67 6.52 4.38
CA ALA A 16 -4.47 7.22 4.85
C ALA A 16 -3.31 7.09 3.84
N LEU A 17 -3.16 5.93 3.19
CA LEU A 17 -2.16 5.74 2.14
C LEU A 17 -2.43 6.67 0.94
N ASN A 18 -3.68 6.80 0.53
CA ASN A 18 -4.05 7.65 -0.60
C ASN A 18 -3.80 9.14 -0.30
N ALA A 19 -4.14 9.59 0.91
CA ALA A 19 -3.84 10.95 1.34
C ALA A 19 -2.32 11.20 1.36
N PHE A 20 -1.55 10.26 1.92
CA PHE A 20 -0.10 10.36 1.99
C PHE A 20 0.56 10.44 0.59
N LEU A 21 0.07 9.68 -0.37
CA LEU A 21 0.55 9.74 -1.77
C LEU A 21 0.18 11.06 -2.44
N ALA A 22 -1.04 11.56 -2.23
CA ALA A 22 -1.49 12.83 -2.79
C ALA A 22 -0.66 14.01 -2.25
N GLU A 23 -0.38 14.04 -0.93
CA GLU A 23 0.52 15.04 -0.32
C GLU A 23 1.93 15.01 -0.93
N ALA A 24 2.38 13.83 -1.39
CA ALA A 24 3.66 13.66 -2.06
C ALA A 24 3.63 13.98 -3.57
N GLY A 25 2.48 14.37 -4.13
CA GLY A 25 2.31 14.72 -5.55
C GLY A 25 2.11 13.52 -6.47
N PHE A 26 1.50 12.45 -5.96
CA PHE A 26 1.16 11.26 -6.73
C PHE A 26 -0.36 11.05 -6.79
N GLY A 27 -0.86 10.80 -7.99
CA GLY A 27 -2.18 10.25 -8.22
C GLY A 27 -2.17 8.72 -8.15
N VAL A 28 -3.20 8.14 -7.54
CA VAL A 28 -3.42 6.68 -7.54
C VAL A 28 -4.09 6.27 -8.85
N GLU A 29 -3.43 5.42 -9.63
CA GLU A 29 -4.00 4.89 -10.88
C GLU A 29 -4.78 3.60 -10.66
N ALA A 30 -4.31 2.74 -9.74
CA ALA A 30 -4.98 1.50 -9.38
C ALA A 30 -4.56 1.00 -8.00
N GLN A 31 -5.47 0.28 -7.32
CA GLN A 31 -5.17 -0.41 -6.07
C GLN A 31 -5.81 -1.80 -6.04
N TYR A 32 -5.09 -2.74 -5.44
CA TYR A 32 -5.48 -4.15 -5.35
C TYR A 32 -5.18 -4.75 -3.98
N GLY A 33 -5.95 -5.78 -3.62
CA GLY A 33 -5.78 -6.51 -2.36
C GLY A 33 -4.71 -7.61 -2.42
N ASP A 34 -4.17 -7.87 -3.60
CA ASP A 34 -3.13 -8.84 -3.88
C ASP A 34 -2.42 -8.55 -5.22
N TRP A 35 -1.33 -9.27 -5.48
CA TRP A 35 -0.58 -9.19 -6.73
C TRP A 35 -1.31 -9.74 -7.96
N GLN A 36 -2.39 -10.51 -7.78
CA GLN A 36 -3.26 -10.98 -8.85
C GLN A 36 -4.33 -9.97 -9.25
N ARG A 37 -4.27 -8.75 -8.69
CA ARG A 37 -5.21 -7.66 -8.93
C ARG A 37 -6.62 -7.93 -8.39
N GLY A 38 -6.71 -8.75 -7.34
CA GLY A 38 -7.94 -8.95 -6.60
C GLY A 38 -8.46 -7.65 -5.96
N ALA A 39 -9.77 -7.59 -5.72
CA ALA A 39 -10.37 -6.46 -5.02
C ALA A 39 -9.82 -6.34 -3.60
N ILE A 40 -9.72 -5.11 -3.10
CA ILE A 40 -9.41 -4.86 -1.70
C ILE A 40 -10.65 -5.17 -0.86
N GLY A 41 -10.48 -5.95 0.19
CA GLY A 41 -11.51 -6.18 1.20
C GLY A 41 -10.89 -6.59 2.54
N ASP A 42 -11.73 -6.88 3.52
CA ASP A 42 -11.30 -7.16 4.90
C ASP A 42 -10.34 -8.35 5.03
N ALA A 43 -10.36 -9.27 4.06
CA ALA A 43 -9.47 -10.44 4.01
C ALA A 43 -8.14 -10.17 3.28
N SER A 44 -7.98 -9.01 2.64
CA SER A 44 -6.75 -8.63 1.96
C SER A 44 -5.62 -8.46 2.97
N ARG A 45 -4.47 -9.07 2.69
CA ARG A 45 -3.27 -8.95 3.53
C ARG A 45 -2.33 -7.84 3.08
N GLU A 46 -2.59 -7.29 1.91
CA GLU A 46 -1.73 -6.33 1.22
C GLU A 46 -2.58 -5.23 0.58
N ILE A 47 -1.96 -4.09 0.34
CA ILE A 47 -2.50 -3.02 -0.52
C ILE A 47 -1.44 -2.76 -1.59
N ILE A 48 -1.68 -3.27 -2.80
CA ILE A 48 -0.80 -3.04 -3.94
C ILE A 48 -1.27 -1.78 -4.64
N THR A 49 -0.47 -0.71 -4.62
CA THR A 49 -0.80 0.58 -5.22
C THR A 49 0.09 0.87 -6.42
N VAL A 50 -0.53 1.18 -7.56
CA VAL A 50 0.15 1.78 -8.71
C VAL A 50 -0.15 3.27 -8.67
N ALA A 51 0.90 4.07 -8.45
CA ALA A 51 0.81 5.51 -8.38
C ALA A 51 1.65 6.14 -9.50
N ARG A 52 1.14 7.21 -10.09
CA ARG A 52 1.86 8.01 -11.08
C ARG A 52 2.08 9.40 -10.51
N ARG A 53 3.27 9.96 -10.77
CA ARG A 53 3.55 11.34 -10.43
C ARG A 53 2.71 12.26 -11.32
N ASP A 54 2.05 13.22 -10.70
CA ASP A 54 1.33 14.26 -11.43
C ASP A 54 2.29 15.23 -12.15
#